data_AF-A0A969CC08-F1
#
_entry.id   AF-A0A969CC08-F1
#
_cell.length_a   1.000
_cell.length_b   1.000
_cell.length_c   1.000
_cell.angle_alpha   90.00
_cell.angle_beta   90.00
_cell.angle_gamma   90.00
#
_symmetry.space_group_name_H-M   'P 1'
#
loop_
_entity.id
_entity.type
_entity.pdbx_description
1 polymer ?
#
loop_
_entity_poly.entity_id
_entity_poly.type
_entity_poly.pdbx_seq_one_letter_code
_entity_poly.pdbx_strand_id
1 'polypeptide(L)'
;RKQAKRGWSPKFIKATLDCLSVLKQCGYGFSIAIDYTQTDRERIFNLQSSSLDADTLFHENAVYGNIISFSNWDCSPKEIARVCAPYYGGWENALVTTLLSVLR
;
A
#
# COMPACT_ATOMS: atom_id res chain seq x y z
N ARG A 1 -20.05 18.70 -10.72
CA ARG A 1 -18.59 18.44 -10.73
C ARG A 1 -18.40 16.93 -10.88
N LYS A 2 -17.85 16.43 -11.99
CA LYS A 2 -17.56 14.99 -12.15
C LYS A 2 -16.56 14.61 -11.05
N GLN A 3 -16.89 13.65 -10.19
CA GLN A 3 -15.95 13.10 -9.22
C GLN A 3 -14.74 12.60 -10.02
N ALA A 4 -13.57 13.17 -9.79
CA ALA A 4 -12.34 12.58 -10.29
C ALA A 4 -12.27 11.17 -9.69
N LYS A 5 -12.07 10.14 -10.53
CA LYS A 5 -11.79 8.80 -10.03
C LYS A 5 -10.59 8.92 -9.08
N ARG A 6 -10.78 8.44 -7.84
CA ARG A 6 -9.68 8.25 -6.89
C ARG A 6 -8.81 7.09 -7.40
N GLY A 7 -7.70 6.78 -6.72
CA GLY A 7 -6.76 5.76 -7.16
C GLY A 7 -5.45 6.34 -7.68
N TRP A 8 -4.49 5.45 -7.92
CA TRP A 8 -3.17 5.80 -8.42
C TRP A 8 -3.24 6.38 -9.83
N SER A 9 -2.43 7.41 -10.11
CA SER A 9 -2.29 7.92 -11.48
C SER A 9 -1.73 6.82 -12.39
N PRO A 10 -2.20 6.68 -13.65
CA PRO A 10 -1.72 5.65 -14.57
C PRO A 10 -0.19 5.60 -14.74
N LYS A 11 0.48 6.76 -14.70
CA LYS A 11 1.95 6.82 -14.78
C LYS A 11 2.64 6.14 -13.59
N PHE A 12 2.08 6.26 -12.40
CA PHE A 12 2.62 5.65 -11.19
C PHE A 12 2.29 4.16 -11.15
N ILE A 13 1.10 3.76 -11.59
CA ILE A 13 0.75 2.34 -11.77
C ILE A 13 1.78 1.66 -12.68
N LYS A 14 2.01 2.22 -13.88
CA LYS A 14 2.96 1.64 -14.83
C LYS A 14 4.37 1.55 -14.25
N ALA A 15 4.89 2.64 -13.68
CA ALA A 15 6.23 2.66 -13.11
C ALA A 15 6.37 1.65 -11.95
N THR A 16 5.36 1.53 -11.10
CA THR A 16 5.34 0.54 -10.01
C THR A 16 5.34 -0.88 -10.55
N LEU A 17 4.51 -1.19 -11.56
CA LEU A 17 4.50 -2.52 -12.19
C LEU A 17 5.83 -2.86 -12.87
N ASP A 18 6.47 -1.88 -13.52
CA ASP A 18 7.80 -2.05 -14.11
C ASP A 18 8.84 -2.40 -13.01
N CYS A 19 8.82 -1.70 -11.87
CA CYS A 19 9.65 -2.03 -10.71
C CYS A 19 9.36 -3.43 -10.15
N LEU A 20 8.09 -3.81 -9.99
CA LEU A 20 7.70 -5.13 -9.49
C LEU A 20 8.14 -6.25 -10.42
N SER A 21 8.10 -6.03 -11.74
CA SER A 21 8.59 -6.99 -12.73
C SER A 21 10.08 -7.24 -12.58
N VAL A 22 10.88 -6.19 -12.37
CA VAL A 22 12.31 -6.32 -12.09
C VAL A 22 12.56 -7.07 -10.78
N LEU A 23 11.87 -6.72 -9.70
CA LEU A 23 12.00 -7.41 -8.41
C LEU A 23 11.62 -8.89 -8.51
N LYS A 24 10.57 -9.21 -9.29
CA LYS A 24 10.17 -10.58 -9.59
C LYS A 24 11.30 -11.35 -10.28
N GLN A 25 11.95 -10.76 -11.28
CA GLN A 25 13.12 -11.36 -11.96
C GLN A 25 14.31 -11.55 -11.02
N CYS A 26 14.49 -10.66 -10.04
CA CYS A 26 15.51 -10.78 -9.00
C CYS A 26 15.17 -11.83 -7.92
N GLY A 27 14.05 -12.54 -8.03
CA GLY A 27 13.66 -13.60 -7.10
C GLY A 27 12.98 -13.11 -5.83
N TYR A 28 12.47 -11.87 -5.79
CA TYR A 28 11.74 -11.39 -4.62
C TYR A 28 10.44 -12.18 -4.43
N GLY A 29 10.23 -12.72 -3.24
CA GLY A 29 9.11 -13.61 -2.95
C GLY A 29 7.85 -12.88 -2.50
N PHE A 30 7.97 -11.98 -1.52
CA PHE A 30 6.84 -11.48 -0.75
C PHE A 30 6.73 -9.95 -0.87
N SER A 31 5.51 -9.44 -1.04
CA SER A 31 5.25 -8.00 -1.17
C SER A 31 4.02 -7.58 -0.37
N ILE A 32 4.10 -6.39 0.21
CA ILE A 32 3.01 -5.74 0.94
C ILE A 32 2.68 -4.44 0.22
N ALA A 33 1.48 -4.34 -0.35
CA ALA A 33 0.92 -3.10 -0.86
C ALA A 33 0.12 -2.41 0.26
N ILE A 34 0.50 -1.18 0.55
CA ILE A 34 -0.05 -0.36 1.62
C ILE A 34 -0.71 0.84 0.95
N ASP A 35 -2.00 0.73 0.67
CA ASP A 35 -2.79 1.82 0.15
C ASP A 35 -3.44 2.61 1.28
N TYR A 36 -3.33 3.93 1.23
CA TYR A 36 -4.06 4.81 2.12
C TYR A 36 -5.52 4.87 1.68
N THR A 37 -6.36 4.11 2.37
CA THR A 37 -7.81 4.16 2.30
C THR A 37 -8.40 4.25 3.71
N GLN A 38 -9.64 4.71 3.86
CA GLN A 38 -10.28 4.84 5.18
C GLN A 38 -10.66 3.50 5.81
N THR A 39 -10.70 2.42 5.03
CA THR A 39 -11.32 1.14 5.42
C THR A 39 -10.42 -0.06 5.21
N ASP A 40 -9.46 0.03 4.27
CA ASP A 40 -8.73 -1.13 3.82
C ASP A 40 -7.31 -1.13 4.40
N ARG A 41 -6.93 -2.33 4.83
CA ARG A 41 -5.60 -2.68 5.36
C ARG A 41 -4.64 -3.01 4.23
N GLU A 42 -3.40 -3.34 4.59
CA GLU A 42 -2.39 -3.79 3.66
C GLU A 42 -2.81 -5.03 2.85
N ARG A 43 -2.52 -5.04 1.55
CA ARG A 43 -2.62 -6.23 0.70
C ARG A 43 -1.30 -6.96 0.68
N ILE A 44 -1.34 -8.23 1.00
CA ILE A 44 -0.17 -9.09 1.01
C ILE A 44 -0.26 -10.04 -0.18
N PHE A 45 0.82 -10.18 -0.95
CA PHE A 45 0.86 -11.10 -2.07
C PHE A 45 2.25 -11.70 -2.27
N ASN A 46 2.28 -12.89 -2.86
CA ASN A 46 3.51 -13.50 -3.35
C ASN A 46 3.80 -12.94 -4.76
N LEU A 47 4.94 -12.28 -4.89
CA LEU A 47 5.35 -11.64 -6.14
C LEU A 47 5.68 -12.65 -7.23
N GLN A 48 6.17 -13.84 -6.88
CA GLN A 48 6.50 -14.91 -7.83
C GLN A 48 5.26 -15.56 -8.44
N SER A 49 4.16 -15.69 -7.71
CA SER A 49 2.89 -16.20 -8.25
C SER A 49 1.93 -15.12 -8.75
N SER A 50 2.21 -13.84 -8.47
CA SER A 50 1.38 -12.72 -8.94
C SER A 50 1.42 -12.52 -10.45
N SER A 51 0.26 -12.19 -11.03
CA SER A 51 0.07 -11.77 -12.43
C SER A 51 0.48 -10.32 -12.68
N LEU A 52 0.76 -9.55 -11.63
CA LEU A 52 1.01 -8.11 -11.70
C LEU A 52 -0.14 -7.30 -12.35
N ASP A 53 -1.37 -7.76 -12.16
CA ASP A 53 -2.56 -7.04 -12.62
C ASP A 53 -2.88 -5.85 -11.70
N ALA A 54 -2.97 -4.66 -12.29
CA ALA A 54 -3.22 -3.41 -11.58
C ALA A 54 -4.53 -3.42 -10.80
N ASP A 55 -5.58 -4.01 -11.38
CA ASP A 55 -6.93 -4.03 -10.79
C ASP A 55 -6.98 -4.89 -9.51
N THR A 56 -6.01 -5.81 -9.36
CA THR A 56 -5.88 -6.68 -8.19
C THR A 56 -4.94 -6.13 -7.12
N LEU A 57 -3.91 -5.39 -7.55
CA LEU A 57 -2.83 -4.90 -6.69
C LEU A 57 -3.13 -3.56 -6.05
N PHE A 58 -3.84 -2.68 -6.73
CA PHE A 58 -4.11 -1.31 -6.27
C PHE A 58 -5.59 -1.14 -5.97
N HIS A 59 -5.91 -0.50 -4.84
CA HIS A 59 -7.28 -0.12 -4.56
C HIS A 59 -7.73 1.02 -5.48
N GLU A 60 -8.88 0.84 -6.13
CA GLU A 60 -9.49 1.86 -7.01
C GLU A 60 -9.72 3.20 -6.30
N ASN A 61 -9.83 3.20 -4.96
CA ASN A 61 -10.08 4.40 -4.16
C ASN A 61 -8.86 4.89 -3.36
N ALA A 62 -7.68 4.29 -3.56
CA ALA A 62 -6.45 4.71 -2.88
C ALA A 62 -6.11 6.16 -3.20
N VAL A 63 -5.73 6.94 -2.18
CA VAL A 63 -5.26 8.33 -2.40
C VAL A 63 -3.75 8.36 -2.62
N TYR A 64 -3.05 7.44 -1.98
CA TYR A 64 -1.60 7.24 -2.04
C TYR A 64 -1.33 5.78 -1.65
N GLY A 65 -0.21 5.21 -2.08
CA GLY A 65 0.20 3.92 -1.56
C GLY A 65 1.70 3.68 -1.68
N ASN A 66 2.17 2.70 -0.94
CA ASN A 66 3.54 2.21 -0.99
C ASN A 66 3.53 0.70 -1.24
N ILE A 67 4.59 0.16 -1.81
CA ILE A 67 4.81 -1.29 -1.84
C ILE A 67 6.17 -1.60 -1.21
N ILE A 68 6.18 -2.52 -0.26
CA ILE A 68 7.39 -3.05 0.37
C ILE A 68 7.59 -4.48 -0.14
N SER A 69 8.74 -4.77 -0.73
CA SER A 69 9.05 -6.11 -1.27
C SER A 69 10.26 -6.72 -0.57
N PHE A 70 10.19 -8.01 -0.34
CA PHE A 70 11.16 -8.78 0.43
C PHE A 70 11.71 -9.94 -0.39
N SER A 71 13.03 -10.09 -0.39
CA SER A 71 13.71 -11.14 -1.15
C SER A 71 13.53 -12.51 -0.52
N ASN A 72 13.90 -12.64 0.77
CA ASN A 72 13.85 -13.89 1.53
C ASN A 72 13.19 -13.67 2.90
N TRP A 73 11.90 -13.37 2.92
CA TRP A 73 11.18 -13.20 4.17
C TRP A 73 9.93 -14.07 4.22
N ASP A 74 9.88 -14.93 5.24
CA ASP A 74 8.70 -15.68 5.65
C ASP A 74 8.19 -15.03 6.93
N CYS A 75 7.02 -14.39 6.86
CA CYS A 75 6.65 -13.34 7.78
C CYS A 75 5.34 -13.65 8.51
N SER A 76 5.36 -13.49 9.84
CA SER A 76 4.14 -13.64 10.65
C SER A 76 3.23 -12.41 10.54
N PRO A 77 1.91 -12.55 10.77
CA PRO A 77 0.98 -11.42 10.80
C PRO A 77 1.39 -10.28 11.75
N LYS A 78 2.08 -10.59 12.85
CA LYS A 78 2.56 -9.58 13.81
C LYS A 78 3.68 -8.71 13.25
N GLU A 79 4.57 -9.30 12.47
CA GLU A 79 5.70 -8.60 11.86
C GLU A 79 5.23 -7.71 10.71
N ILE A 80 4.29 -8.19 9.90
CA ILE A 80 3.60 -7.39 8.88
C ILE A 80 2.97 -6.16 9.54
N ALA A 81 2.17 -6.36 10.60
CA ALA A 81 1.54 -5.26 11.32
C ALA A 81 2.57 -4.25 11.87
N ARG A 82 3.71 -4.73 12.38
CA ARG A 82 4.80 -3.88 12.87
C ARG A 82 5.44 -3.07 11.76
N VAL A 83 5.71 -3.67 10.60
CA VAL A 83 6.30 -2.98 9.44
C VAL A 83 5.32 -1.95 8.86
N CYS A 84 4.03 -2.26 8.88
CA CYS A 84 3.02 -1.39 8.29
C CYS A 84 2.52 -0.29 9.25
N ALA A 85 2.72 -0.44 10.57
CA ALA A 85 2.26 0.52 11.58
C ALA A 85 2.60 1.99 11.27
N PRO A 86 3.83 2.34 10.80
CA PRO A 86 4.15 3.74 10.46
C PRO A 86 3.30 4.32 9.33
N TYR A 87 2.77 3.48 8.44
CA TYR A 87 1.96 3.90 7.30
C TYR A 87 0.49 4.06 7.64
N TYR A 88 0.05 3.54 8.79
CA TYR A 88 -1.30 3.75 9.31
C TYR A 88 -1.44 5.12 10.02
N GLY A 89 -0.32 5.78 10.34
CA GLY A 89 -0.24 7.03 11.10
C GLY A 89 -0.73 8.29 10.37
N GLY A 90 -1.97 8.26 9.90
CA GLY A 90 -2.77 9.46 9.58
C GLY A 90 -3.92 9.67 10.57
N TRP A 91 -4.47 8.62 11.18
CA TRP A 91 -5.61 8.73 12.11
C TRP A 91 -5.19 9.16 13.52
N GLU A 92 -3.98 8.81 13.98
CA GLU A 92 -3.45 9.20 15.29
C GLU A 92 -3.10 10.69 15.32
N ASN A 93 -2.49 11.19 14.24
CA ASN A 93 -2.29 12.62 14.02
C ASN A 93 -3.61 13.36 13.76
N ALA A 94 -4.57 12.76 13.03
CA ALA A 94 -5.88 13.38 12.84
C ALA A 94 -6.67 13.49 14.15
N LEU A 95 -6.68 12.45 15.00
CA LEU A 95 -7.31 12.49 16.32
C LEU A 95 -6.67 13.53 17.23
N VAL A 96 -5.34 13.60 17.29
CA VAL A 96 -4.61 14.62 18.07
C VAL A 96 -4.91 16.02 17.53
N THR A 97 -4.93 16.21 16.22
CA THR A 97 -5.24 17.52 15.61
C THR A 97 -6.71 17.91 15.83
N THR A 98 -7.64 16.97 15.74
CA THR A 98 -9.08 17.19 16.02
C THR A 98 -9.31 17.51 17.50
N LEU A 99 -8.69 16.79 18.43
CA LEU A 99 -8.77 17.10 19.87
C LEU A 99 -8.21 18.49 20.18
N LEU A 100 -7.04 18.83 19.62
CA LEU A 100 -6.43 20.15 19.80
C LEU A 100 -7.25 21.28 19.15
N SER A 101 -8.05 20.98 18.11
CA SER A 101 -8.95 21.95 17.48
C SER A 101 -10.28 22.17 18.22
N VAL A 102 -10.72 21.19 19.02
CA VAL A 102 -11.94 21.27 19.85
C VAL A 102 -11.66 21.91 21.21
N LEU A 103 -10.42 21.86 21.68
CA LEU A 103 -9.97 22.46 22.95
C LEU A 103 -9.47 23.92 22.81
N ARG A 104 -9.53 24.51 21.61
CA ARG A 104 -9.34 25.94 21.35
C ARG A 104 -10.70 26.62 21.19
#